data_AF-A0A9P0Q0C7-F1
#
_entry.id   AF-A0A9P0Q0C7-F1
#
_cell.length_a   1.000
_cell.length_b   1.000
_cell.length_c   1.000
_cell.angle_alpha   90.00
_cell.angle_beta   90.00
_cell.angle_gamma   90.00
#
_symmetry.space_group_name_H-M   'P 1'
#
loop_
_entity.id
_entity.type
_entity.pdbx_description
1 polymer ?
#
loop_
_entity_poly.entity_id
_entity_poly.type
_entity_poly.pdbx_seq_one_letter_code
_entity_poly.pdbx_strand_id
1 'polypeptide(L)' 'MVATFVSKADYIATIPLNEQRTVTADWYTTICLPKVITELRKINPERRIILHQDNASSRTAQKTRQYLT' A
#
# COMPACT_ATOMS: atom_id res chain seq x y z
N MET A 1 -1.38 -10.87 -10.47
CA MET A 1 -1.83 -10.68 -9.07
C MET A 1 -2.07 -9.21 -8.84
N VAL A 2 -2.96 -8.80 -7.93
CA VAL A 2 -3.26 -7.38 -7.66
C VAL A 2 -3.24 -7.10 -6.17
N ALA A 3 -2.86 -5.88 -5.79
CA ALA A 3 -3.05 -5.37 -4.43
C ALA A 3 -4.22 -4.37 -4.44
N THR A 4 -5.26 -4.64 -3.67
CA THR A 4 -6.47 -3.81 -3.61
C THR A 4 -6.58 -3.16 -2.25
N PHE A 5 -6.85 -1.86 -2.22
CA PHE A 5 -7.02 -1.06 -1.02
C PHE A 5 -8.39 -0.42 -1.02
N VAL A 6 -9.05 -0.53 0.12
CA VAL A 6 -10.37 0.05 0.37
C VAL A 6 -10.32 0.79 1.69
N SER A 7 -11.15 1.82 1.79
CA SER A 7 -11.45 2.51 3.04
C SER A 7 -12.82 2.08 3.54
N LYS A 8 -13.23 2.56 4.71
CA LYS A 8 -14.61 2.43 5.17
C LYS A 8 -15.62 3.08 4.21
N ALA A 9 -15.22 4.17 3.55
CA ALA A 9 -16.13 4.97 2.73
C ALA A 9 -16.24 4.42 1.32
N ASP A 10 -15.11 4.03 0.72
CA ASP A 10 -15.05 3.57 -0.68
C ASP A 10 -13.72 2.89 -1.03
N TYR A 11 -13.66 2.36 -2.24
CA TYR A 11 -12.47 1.96 -2.98
C TYR A 11 -11.41 3.08 -3.03
N ILE A 12 -10.13 2.70 -2.88
CA ILE A 12 -9.00 3.62 -3.00
C ILE A 12 -8.23 3.34 -4.29
N ALA A 13 -7.69 2.12 -4.43
CA ALA A 13 -6.82 1.77 -5.54
C ALA A 13 -6.65 0.25 -5.68
N THR A 14 -6.52 -0.20 -6.92
CA THR A 14 -6.03 -1.53 -7.28
C THR A 14 -4.73 -1.35 -8.06
N ILE A 15 -3.64 -1.89 -7.52
CA ILE A 15 -2.32 -1.82 -8.14
C ILE A 15 -2.00 -3.21 -8.70
N PRO A 16 -1.87 -3.37 -10.03
CA PRO A 16 -1.48 -4.64 -10.61
C PRO A 16 0.00 -4.91 -10.34
N LEU A 17 0.29 -6.15 -9.94
CA LEU A 17 1.65 -6.66 -9.84
C LEU A 17 2.11 -7.06 -11.25
N ASN A 18 2.59 -6.08 -12.01
CA ASN A 18 3.13 -6.30 -13.35
C ASN A 18 4.53 -6.91 -13.26
N GLU A 19 4.82 -7.89 -14.13
CA GLU A 19 6.15 -8.46 -14.33
C GLU A 19 6.78 -9.15 -13.10
N GLN A 20 6.01 -9.37 -12.03
CA GLN A 20 6.46 -10.09 -10.83
C GLN A 20 5.48 -11.19 -10.43
N ARG A 21 6.02 -12.30 -9.91
CA ARG A 21 5.20 -13.44 -9.44
C ARG A 21 4.69 -13.27 -8.01
N THR A 22 5.36 -12.48 -7.18
CA THR A 22 5.09 -12.35 -5.74
C THR A 22 5.18 -10.90 -5.28
N VAL A 23 4.36 -10.50 -4.30
CA VAL A 23 4.49 -9.18 -3.65
C VAL A 23 5.76 -9.17 -2.79
N THR A 24 6.78 -8.46 -3.24
CA THR A 24 8.01 -8.21 -2.47
C THR A 24 7.85 -6.95 -1.61
N ALA A 25 8.64 -6.84 -0.53
CA ALA A 25 8.70 -5.60 0.25
C ALA A 25 9.17 -4.40 -0.60
N ASP A 26 10.04 -4.66 -1.58
CA ASP A 26 10.52 -3.65 -2.53
C ASP A 26 9.37 -3.11 -3.37
N TRP A 27 8.65 -3.97 -4.09
CA TRP A 27 7.50 -3.54 -4.89
C TRP A 27 6.43 -2.86 -4.01
N TYR A 28 6.22 -3.37 -2.80
CA TYR A 28 5.24 -2.81 -1.88
C TYR A 28 5.57 -1.37 -1.48
N THR A 29 6.84 -1.09 -1.18
CA THR A 29 7.30 0.23 -0.70
C THR A 29 7.62 1.22 -1.82
N THR A 30 8.07 0.76 -2.99
CA THR A 30 8.47 1.67 -4.08
C THR A 30 7.36 1.93 -5.09
N ILE A 31 6.39 1.02 -5.23
CA ILE A 31 5.33 1.13 -6.24
C ILE A 31 3.95 1.15 -5.60
N CYS A 32 3.64 0.18 -4.74
CA CYS A 32 2.28 -0.02 -4.24
C CYS A 32 1.84 1.08 -3.27
N LEU A 33 2.49 1.20 -2.11
CA LEU A 33 2.12 2.16 -1.08
C LEU A 33 2.17 3.63 -1.54
N PRO A 34 3.18 4.09 -2.31
CA PRO A 34 3.19 5.47 -2.80
C PRO A 34 1.95 5.83 -3.63
N LYS A 35 1.49 4.91 -4.49
CA LYS A 35 0.28 5.12 -5.30
C LYS A 35 -0.97 5.22 -4.41
N VAL A 36 -1.12 4.32 -3.45
CA VAL A 36 -2.26 4.34 -2.51
C VAL A 36 -2.29 5.63 -1.68
N ILE A 37 -1.14 6.04 -1.15
CA ILE A 37 -1.03 7.28 -0.36
C ILE A 37 -1.36 8.48 -1.23
N THR A 38 -0.89 8.53 -2.47
CA THR A 38 -1.20 9.62 -3.41
C THR A 38 -2.71 9.73 -3.64
N GLU A 39 -3.40 8.62 -3.88
CA GLU A 39 -4.87 8.65 -4.04
C GLU A 39 -5.59 9.09 -2.76
N LEU A 40 -5.17 8.61 -1.59
CA LEU A 40 -5.73 9.05 -0.29
C LEU A 40 -5.53 10.55 -0.04
N ARG A 41 -4.37 11.08 -0.42
CA ARG A 41 -4.01 12.50 -0.22
C ARG A 41 -4.77 13.43 -1.17
N LYS A 42 -5.24 12.97 -2.33
CA LYS A 42 -6.15 13.76 -3.19
C LYS A 42 -7.49 14.05 -2.49
N ILE A 43 -7.98 13.10 -1.70
CA ILE A 43 -9.27 13.22 -0.99
C ILE A 43 -9.10 14.03 0.30
N ASN A 44 -8.08 13.72 1.09
CA ASN A 44 -7.80 14.41 2.35
C ASN A 44 -6.28 14.56 2.56
N PRO A 45 -5.68 15.69 2.13
CA PRO A 45 -4.23 15.90 2.15
C PRO A 45 -3.60 15.77 3.53
N GLU A 46 -4.26 16.24 4.59
CA GLU A 46 -3.69 16.32 5.95
C GLU A 46 -4.12 15.18 6.88
N ARG A 47 -5.06 14.32 6.45
CA ARG A 47 -5.63 13.32 7.35
C ARG A 47 -4.62 12.21 7.66
N ARG A 48 -4.49 11.83 8.93
CA ARG A 48 -3.71 10.65 9.32
C ARG A 48 -4.29 9.39 8.70
N ILE A 49 -3.43 8.59 8.05
CA ILE A 49 -3.80 7.31 7.46
C ILE A 49 -3.54 6.21 8.49
N ILE A 50 -4.53 5.34 8.72
CA ILE A 50 -4.39 4.12 9.52
C ILE A 50 -4.49 2.95 8.55
N LEU A 51 -3.39 2.20 8.40
CA LEU A 51 -3.32 1.07 7.49
C LEU A 51 -3.63 -0.22 8.24
N HIS A 52 -4.68 -0.93 7.82
CA HIS A 52 -4.98 -2.29 8.28
C HIS A 52 -4.58 -3.29 7.20
N GLN A 53 -3.75 -4.27 7.55
CA GLN A 53 -3.22 -5.27 6.63
C GLN A 53 -2.86 -6.56 7.38
N ASP A 54 -2.86 -7.69 6.67
CA ASP A 54 -2.34 -8.96 7.22
C ASP A 54 -0.83 -8.93 7.51
N ASN A 55 -0.33 -10.01 8.14
CA ASN A 55 1.05 -10.17 8.55
C ASN A 55 1.96 -10.83 7.50
N ALA A 56 1.62 -10.78 6.20
CA ALA A 56 2.49 -11.33 5.16
C ALA A 56 3.92 -10.77 5.27
N SER A 57 4.92 -11.58 4.91
CA SER A 57 6.35 -11.24 5.12
C SER A 57 6.75 -9.91 4.45
N SER A 58 6.21 -9.61 3.26
CA SER A 58 6.45 -8.33 2.59
C SER A 58 5.86 -7.12 3.32
N ARG A 59 4.81 -7.31 4.13
CA ARG A 59 4.11 -6.25 4.88
C ARG A 59 4.75 -5.98 6.23
N THR A 60 5.38 -6.99 6.83
CA THR A 60 6.08 -6.89 8.12
C THR A 60 7.60 -6.72 7.98
N ALA A 61 8.15 -6.81 6.76
CA ALA A 61 9.56 -6.57 6.47
C ALA A 61 10.06 -5.22 7.02
N GLN A 62 11.34 -5.18 7.43
CA GLN A 62 11.97 -3.96 7.97
C GLN A 62 11.82 -2.76 7.03
N LYS A 63 12.00 -2.96 5.73
CA LYS A 63 11.84 -1.92 4.71
C LYS A 63 10.43 -1.32 4.70
N THR A 64 9.41 -2.17 4.80
CA THR A 64 8.01 -1.73 4.87
C THR A 64 7.71 -0.99 6.18
N ARG A 65 8.26 -1.46 7.31
CA ARG A 65 8.12 -0.76 8.60
C ARG A 65 8.77 0.62 8.56
N GLN A 66 9.96 0.74 7.99
CA GLN A 66 10.66 2.02 7.82
C GLN A 66 9.90 2.98 6.90
N TYR A 67 9.31 2.48 5.82
CA TYR A 67 8.49 3.32 4.92
C TYR A 67 7.24 3.87 5.61
N LEU A 68 6.66 3.11 6.54
CA LEU A 68 5.42 3.47 7.25
C LEU A 68 5.65 4.31 8.53
N THR A 69 6.91 4.54 8.92
CA THR A 69 7.28 5.30 10.13
C THR A 69 7.70 6.71 9.73
#